data_AF-A0A1G8M665-F1
#
_entry.id   AF-A0A1G8M665-F1
#
_cell.length_a   1.000
_cell.length_b   1.000
_cell.length_c   1.000
_cell.angle_alpha   90.00
_cell.angle_beta   90.00
_cell.angle_gamma   90.00
#
_symmetry.space_group_name_H-M   'P 1'
#
loop_
_entity.id
_entity.type
_entity.pdbx_description
1 polymer ?
#
loop_
_entity_poly.entity_id
_entity_poly.type
_entity_poly.pdbx_seq_one_letter_code
_entity_poly.pdbx_strand_id
1 'polypeptide(L)' 'MNTKINWLTEGLLFGVIMLMFSSILDVITDDFTFDRFWVKIIIWLTGGLVYGFLMKLLRARKASKLIKKTQL' A
#
# COMPACT_ATOMS: atom_id res chain seq x y z
N MET A 1 9.06 9.95 -19.72
CA MET A 1 9.27 9.95 -18.25
C MET A 1 9.32 8.49 -17.81
N ASN A 2 10.51 7.95 -17.55
CA ASN A 2 10.71 6.52 -17.30
C ASN A 2 10.44 6.22 -15.82
N THR A 3 9.18 6.30 -15.41
CA THR A 3 8.75 6.07 -14.03
C THR A 3 8.83 4.57 -13.73
N LYS A 4 10.02 4.10 -13.37
CA LYS A 4 10.15 2.86 -12.59
C LYS A 4 9.31 3.07 -11.35
N ILE A 5 8.10 2.52 -11.35
CA ILE A 5 7.19 2.65 -10.22
C ILE A 5 7.90 2.04 -9.01
N ASN A 6 8.34 2.90 -8.11
CA ASN A 6 9.00 2.48 -6.90
C ASN A 6 7.94 1.85 -6.00
N TRP A 7 8.27 0.70 -5.42
CA TRP A 7 7.45 0.00 -4.43
C TRP A 7 6.98 0.92 -3.29
N LEU A 8 7.79 1.95 -2.97
CA LEU A 8 7.45 2.99 -2.01
C LEU A 8 6.26 3.84 -2.49
N THR A 9 6.26 4.23 -3.76
CA THR A 9 5.19 5.01 -4.40
C THR A 9 3.90 4.18 -4.51
N GLU A 10 4.01 2.88 -4.86
CA GLU A 10 2.85 1.96 -4.85
C GLU A 10 2.23 1.82 -3.46
N GLY A 11 3.07 1.63 -2.44
CA GLY A 11 2.63 1.50 -1.06
C GLY A 11 1.99 2.78 -0.53
N LEU A 12 2.62 3.93 -0.79
CA LEU A 12 2.09 5.24 -0.38
C LEU A 12 0.77 5.54 -1.08
N LEU A 13 0.68 5.32 -2.40
CA LEU A 13 -0.54 5.52 -3.18
C LEU A 13 -1.68 4.64 -2.65
N PHE A 14 -1.39 3.37 -2.35
CA PHE A 14 -2.36 2.46 -1.74
C PHE A 14 -2.84 2.96 -0.37
N GLY A 15 -1.91 3.38 0.49
CA GLY A 15 -2.25 3.93 1.81
C GLY A 15 -3.13 5.17 1.72
N VAL A 16 -2.82 6.11 0.81
CA VAL A 16 -3.62 7.33 0.61
C VAL A 16 -5.02 7.00 0.09
N ILE A 17 -5.12 6.10 -0.91
CA ILE A 17 -6.42 5.67 -1.45
C ILE A 17 -7.28 5.06 -0.35
N MET A 18 -6.70 4.13 0.43
CA MET A 18 -7.44 3.47 1.51
C MET A 18 -7.86 4.42 2.63
N LEU A 19 -7.04 5.40 2.94
CA LEU A 19 -7.38 6.45 3.89
C LEU A 19 -8.59 7.27 3.40
N MET A 20 -8.63 7.62 2.10
CA MET A 20 -9.81 8.28 1.52
C MET A 20 -11.05 7.40 1.60
N PHE A 21 -10.96 6.12 1.21
CA PHE A 21 -12.09 5.18 1.32
C PHE A 21 -12.58 5.04 2.75
N SER A 22 -11.67 4.83 3.71
CA SER A 22 -12.01 4.73 5.12
C SER A 22 -12.67 6.00 5.64
N SER A 23 -12.24 7.16 5.18
CA SER A 23 -12.83 8.45 5.60
C SER A 23 -14.22 8.64 5.01
N ILE A 24 -14.42 8.27 3.74
CA ILE A 24 -15.73 8.31 3.08
C ILE A 24 -16.70 7.36 3.79
N LEU A 25 -16.27 6.14 4.14
CA LEU A 25 -17.09 5.19 4.88
C LEU A 25 -17.50 5.72 6.26
N ASP A 26 -16.57 6.32 7.01
CA ASP A 26 -16.87 6.92 8.32
C ASP A 26 -17.91 8.03 8.24
N VAL A 27 -17.85 8.85 7.18
CA VAL A 27 -18.83 9.92 6.93
C VAL A 27 -20.21 9.33 6.61
N ILE A 28 -20.26 8.24 5.85
CA ILE A 28 -21.52 7.56 5.52
C ILE A 28 -22.14 6.88 6.74
N THR A 29 -21.34 6.38 7.68
CA THR A 29 -21.83 5.68 8.88
C THR A 29 -22.11 6.61 10.07
N ASP A 30 -21.94 7.93 9.91
CA ASP A 30 -22.11 8.94 10.98
C ASP A 30 -21.23 8.70 12.23
N ASP A 31 -20.16 7.90 12.07
CA ASP A 31 -19.19 7.57 13.13
C ASP A 31 -17.94 8.47 13.04
N PHE A 32 -18.02 9.54 12.27
CA PHE A 32 -16.88 10.40 11.97
C PHE A 32 -16.42 11.16 13.22
N THR A 33 -15.35 10.66 13.85
CA THR A 33 -14.69 11.27 15.01
C THR A 33 -13.30 11.77 14.62
N PHE A 34 -13.04 13.08 14.80
CA PHE A 34 -11.75 13.70 14.48
C PHE A 34 -10.55 13.08 15.23
N ASP A 35 -10.73 12.64 16.48
CA ASP A 35 -9.67 11.95 17.23
C ASP A 35 -9.26 10.62 16.58
N ARG A 36 -10.21 9.87 16.03
CA ARG A 36 -9.94 8.59 15.36
C ARG A 36 -9.34 8.78 13.97
N PHE A 37 -9.53 9.94 13.36
CA PHE A 37 -8.99 10.28 12.04
C PHE A 37 -7.45 10.26 12.05
N TRP A 38 -6.80 10.86 13.06
CA TRP A 38 -5.35 10.87 13.19
C TRP A 38 -4.75 9.47 13.33
N VAL A 39 -5.40 8.63 14.13
CA VAL A 39 -5.01 7.22 14.31
C VAL A 39 -5.14 6.47 12.99
N LYS A 40 -6.23 6.70 12.24
CA LYS A 40 -6.44 6.09 10.90
C LYS A 40 -5.37 6.50 9.90
N ILE A 41 -4.94 7.77 9.90
CA ILE A 41 -3.84 8.23 9.04
C ILE A 41 -2.58 7.40 9.28
N ILE A 42 -2.17 7.25 10.53
CA ILE A 42 -0.95 6.50 10.90
C ILE A 42 -1.09 5.03 10.52
N ILE A 43 -2.24 4.41 10.79
CA ILE A 43 -2.52 3.01 10.45
C ILE A 43 -2.45 2.79 8.94
N TRP A 44 -3.14 3.62 8.15
CA TRP A 44 -3.21 3.45 6.71
C TRP A 44 -1.89 3.79 6.00
N LEU A 45 -1.15 4.79 6.46
CA LEU A 45 0.19 5.09 5.93
C LEU A 45 1.17 3.96 6.25
N THR A 46 1.16 3.46 7.49
CA THR A 46 2.02 2.34 7.90
C THR A 46 1.65 1.06 7.14
N GLY A 47 0.35 0.76 7.04
CA GLY A 47 -0.17 -0.38 6.27
C GLY A 47 0.18 -0.28 4.78
N GLY A 48 0.07 0.90 4.18
CA GLY A 48 0.48 1.15 2.80
C GLY A 48 1.97 0.93 2.57
N LEU A 49 2.82 1.41 3.47
CA LEU A 49 4.27 1.16 3.42
C LEU A 49 4.61 -0.34 3.54
N VAL A 50 3.97 -1.04 4.48
CA VAL A 50 4.13 -2.50 4.65
C VAL A 50 3.69 -3.23 3.38
N TYR A 51 2.56 -2.85 2.78
CA TYR A 51 2.07 -3.41 1.53
C TYR A 51 3.05 -3.18 0.36
N GLY A 52 3.55 -1.94 0.21
CA GLY A 52 4.57 -1.63 -0.79
C GLY A 52 5.83 -2.48 -0.61
N PHE A 53 6.28 -2.65 0.63
CA PHE A 53 7.44 -3.49 0.95
C PHE A 53 7.20 -4.97 0.62
N LEU A 54 6.02 -5.50 0.95
CA LEU A 54 5.58 -6.84 0.55
C LEU A 54 5.59 -7.01 -0.97
N MET A 55 5.08 -6.04 -1.71
CA MET A 55 5.10 -6.08 -3.18
C MET A 55 6.52 -6.09 -3.75
N LYS A 56 7.45 -5.34 -3.15
CA LYS A 56 8.87 -5.40 -3.50
C LYS A 56 9.43 -6.80 -3.30
N LEU A 57 9.18 -7.41 -2.14
CA LEU A 57 9.65 -8.76 -1.80
C LEU A 57 9.07 -9.82 -2.74
N LEU A 58 7.76 -9.73 -3.06
CA LEU A 58 7.10 -10.66 -3.96
C LEU A 58 7.64 -10.55 -5.40
N ARG A 59 7.90 -9.32 -5.90
CA ARG A 59 8.54 -9.12 -7.21
C ARG A 59 9.97 -9.66 -7.24
N ALA A 60 10.76 -9.41 -6.19
CA ALA A 60 12.12 -9.93 -6.07
C ALA A 60 12.14 -11.48 -6.07
N ARG A 61 11.20 -12.12 -5.36
CA ARG A 61 11.05 -13.58 -5.36
C ARG A 61 10.60 -14.13 -6.72
N LYS A 62 9.67 -13.47 -7.41
CA LYS A 62 9.24 -13.88 -8.76
C LYS A 62 10.38 -13.82 -9.78
N ALA A 63 11.21 -12.78 -9.74
CA ALA A 63 12.38 -12.66 -10.62
C ALA A 63 13.37 -13.82 -10.40
N SER A 64 13.63 -14.20 -9.15
CA SER A 64 14.50 -15.34 -8.83
C SER A 64 13.93 -16.69 -9.30
N LYS A 65 12.60 -16.85 -9.27
CA LYS A 65 11.93 -18.09 -9.74
C LYS A 65 11.96 -18.24 -11.27
N LEU A 66 11.91 -17.14 -12.01
CA LEU A 66 12.01 -17.13 -13.49
C LEU A 66 13.39 -17.57 -13.97
N ILE A 67 14.46 -17.08 -13.35
CA ILE A 67 15.84 -17.46 -13.71
C ILE A 67 16.05 -18.97 -13.54
N LYS A 68 15.46 -19.59 -12.51
CA LYS A 68 15.58 -21.02 -12.26
C LYS A 68 14.80 -21.90 -13.26
N LYS A 69 13.75 -21.36 -13.90
CA LYS A 69 12.94 -22.08 -14.91
C LYS A 69 13.56 -22.05 -16.30
N THR A 70 14.39 -21.07 -16.61
CA THR A 70 15.09 -20.95 -17.91
C THR A 70 16.38 -21.78 -17.99
N GLN A 71 16.79 -22.39 -16.87
CA GLN A 71 18.00 -23.23 -16.77
C GLN A 71 17.69 -24.74 -16.71
N LEU A 72 16.43 -25.12 -16.93
CA LEU A 72 15.91 -26.49 -17.03
C LEU A 72 15.27 -26.67 -18.41
#